data_AF-A0A5N5SUB2-F1
#
_entry.id   AF-A0A5N5SUB2-F1
#
_cell.length_a   1.000
_cell.length_b   1.000
_cell.length_c   1.000
_cell.angle_alpha   90.00
_cell.angle_beta   90.00
_cell.angle_gamma   90.00
#
_symmetry.space_group_name_H-M   'P 1'
#
loop_
_entity.id
_entity.type
_entity.pdbx_description
1 polymer ?
#
loop_
_entity_poly.entity_id
_entity_poly.type
_entity_poly.pdbx_seq_one_letter_code
_entity_poly.pdbx_strand_id
1 'polypeptide(L)'
;MKLNIHLMFLLLVTIIGVCNAAVAFEILYPDPDHPNSCVTLDSKRKSLIIPVGEKRPAPLGSCYELECNKAEGGNFNLVKTTCGKAVINGKVVEENKSVLYPQCCQG
;
A
#
# COMPACT_ATOMS: atom_id res chain seq x y z
N MET A 1 5.40 -14.37 -47.32
CA MET A 1 6.00 -13.50 -46.29
C MET A 1 6.36 -14.36 -45.08
N LYS A 2 7.64 -14.62 -44.83
CA LYS A 2 8.10 -15.35 -43.63
C LYS A 2 8.16 -14.35 -42.48
N LEU A 3 7.18 -14.39 -41.60
CA LEU A 3 7.16 -13.58 -40.38
C LEU A 3 8.28 -14.10 -39.46
N ASN A 4 9.29 -13.26 -39.22
CA ASN A 4 10.50 -13.62 -38.47
C ASN A 4 10.14 -13.89 -37.00
N ILE A 5 10.17 -15.16 -36.58
CA ILE A 5 9.83 -15.63 -35.22
C ILE A 5 10.66 -14.92 -34.14
N HIS A 6 11.89 -14.51 -34.46
CA HIS A 6 12.75 -13.72 -33.56
C HIS A 6 12.20 -12.33 -33.23
N LEU A 7 11.46 -11.70 -34.16
CA LEU A 7 10.87 -10.38 -33.96
C LEU A 7 9.65 -10.45 -33.02
N MET A 8 8.89 -11.55 -33.06
CA MET A 8 7.79 -11.79 -32.11
C MET A 8 8.29 -12.07 -30.69
N PHE A 9 9.41 -12.78 -30.55
CA PHE A 9 9.95 -13.13 -29.23
C PHE A 9 10.50 -11.91 -28.49
N LEU A 10 11.17 -10.99 -29.21
CA LEU A 10 11.67 -9.73 -28.64
C LEU A 10 10.55 -8.81 -28.13
N LEU A 11 9.38 -8.86 -28.77
CA LEU A 11 8.20 -8.06 -28.39
C LEU A 11 7.48 -8.60 -27.14
N LEU A 12 7.57 -9.91 -26.89
CA LEU A 12 6.97 -10.54 -25.70
C LEU A 12 7.80 -10.33 -24.44
N VAL A 13 9.14 -10.25 -24.53
CA VAL A 13 10.02 -10.10 -23.37
C VAL A 13 9.99 -8.67 -22.80
N THR A 14 9.75 -7.65 -23.62
CA THR A 14 9.65 -6.25 -23.15
C THR A 14 8.37 -5.95 -22.37
N ILE A 15 7.27 -6.67 -22.63
CA ILE A 15 5.97 -6.43 -21.98
C ILE A 15 5.94 -6.99 -20.53
N ILE A 16 6.69 -8.05 -20.26
CA ILE A 16 6.67 -8.73 -18.94
C ILE A 16 7.54 -8.00 -17.89
N GLY A 17 8.48 -7.16 -18.33
CA GLY A 17 9.46 -6.50 -17.44
C GLY A 17 8.95 -5.32 -16.61
N VAL A 18 7.73 -4.82 -16.84
CA VAL A 18 7.27 -3.55 -16.24
C VAL A 18 6.34 -3.72 -15.03
N CYS A 19 5.92 -4.95 -14.69
CA CYS A 19 4.85 -5.17 -13.71
C CYS A 19 5.27 -5.33 -12.23
N ASN A 20 6.57 -5.41 -11.90
CA ASN A 20 7.00 -5.91 -10.58
C ASN A 20 7.65 -4.90 -9.61
N ALA A 21 7.49 -3.58 -9.80
CA ALA A 21 8.03 -2.60 -8.86
C ALA A 21 7.02 -1.50 -8.50
N ALA A 22 5.82 -1.90 -8.08
CA ALA A 22 4.89 -0.99 -7.41
C ALA A 22 5.02 -1.16 -5.88
N VAL A 23 6.20 -0.85 -5.33
CA VAL A 23 6.30 -0.50 -3.91
C VAL A 23 5.84 0.95 -3.83
N ALA A 24 4.53 1.16 -3.61
CA ALA A 24 3.95 2.48 -3.48
C ALA A 24 4.41 3.12 -2.16
N PHE A 25 5.61 3.68 -2.17
CA PHE A 25 6.13 4.53 -1.13
C PHE A 25 5.67 5.95 -1.43
N GLU A 26 4.66 6.42 -0.71
CA GLU A 26 4.22 7.81 -0.82
C GLU A 26 5.11 8.66 0.10
N ILE A 27 6.06 9.40 -0.49
CA ILE A 27 6.77 10.47 0.21
C ILE A 27 5.76 11.58 0.45
N LEU A 28 5.44 11.84 1.72
CA LEU A 28 4.59 12.96 2.10
C LEU A 28 5.45 14.17 2.45
N TYR A 29 5.10 15.30 1.86
CA TYR A 29 5.66 16.59 2.22
C TYR A 29 5.12 17.04 3.59
N PRO A 30 5.89 17.80 4.37
CA PRO A 30 5.45 18.32 5.66
C PRO A 30 4.25 19.27 5.49
N ASP A 31 3.15 18.95 6.17
CA ASP A 31 1.95 19.80 6.25
C ASP A 31 2.16 20.85 7.36
N PRO A 32 2.13 22.16 7.05
CA PRO A 32 2.32 23.21 8.04
C PRO A 32 1.20 23.27 9.10
N ASP A 33 -0.02 22.84 8.78
CA ASP A 33 -1.15 22.84 9.72
C ASP A 33 -1.10 21.64 10.68
N HIS A 34 -0.34 20.61 10.31
CA HIS A 34 -0.17 19.37 11.07
C HIS A 34 1.31 19.01 11.20
N PRO A 35 2.09 19.79 11.99
CA PRO A 35 3.52 19.54 12.16
C PRO A 35 3.76 18.15 12.78
N ASN A 36 4.83 17.49 12.36
CA ASN A 36 5.22 16.14 12.81
C ASN A 36 4.13 15.07 12.64
N SER A 37 3.35 15.17 11.56
CA SER A 37 2.31 14.20 11.23
C SER A 37 2.30 13.88 9.74
N CYS A 38 1.87 12.67 9.39
CA CYS A 38 1.52 12.30 8.04
C CYS A 38 0.03 12.60 7.84
N VAL A 39 -0.30 13.30 6.75
CA VAL A 39 -1.68 13.65 6.39
C VAL A 39 -2.05 12.94 5.11
N THR A 40 -3.00 12.00 5.19
CA THR A 40 -3.51 11.27 4.02
C THR A 40 -5.04 11.35 3.98
N LEU A 41 -5.65 10.79 2.94
CA LEU A 41 -7.10 10.70 2.81
C LEU A 41 -7.57 9.27 2.99
N ASP A 42 -8.64 9.08 3.74
CA ASP A 42 -9.31 7.78 3.80
C ASP A 42 -10.14 7.47 2.53
N SER A 43 -10.73 6.27 2.49
CA SER A 43 -11.58 5.82 1.38
C SER A 43 -12.84 6.69 1.16
N LYS A 44 -13.23 7.49 2.16
CA LYS A 44 -14.33 8.46 2.12
C LYS A 44 -13.83 9.90 1.89
N ARG A 45 -12.56 10.07 1.51
CA ARG A 45 -11.87 11.36 1.34
C ARG A 45 -11.85 12.25 2.59
N LYS A 46 -11.91 11.65 3.78
CA LYS A 46 -11.68 12.38 5.03
C LYS A 46 -10.20 12.40 5.34
N SER A 47 -9.71 13.55 5.81
CA SER A 47 -8.33 13.68 6.26
C SER A 47 -8.06 12.74 7.43
N LEU A 48 -7.00 11.95 7.29
CA LEU A 48 -6.45 11.08 8.32
C LEU A 48 -5.08 11.61 8.70
N ILE A 49 -4.96 12.05 9.95
CA ILE A 49 -3.75 12.65 10.50
C ILE A 49 -3.13 11.62 11.43
N ILE A 50 -1.88 11.23 11.15
CA ILE A 50 -1.16 10.20 11.88
C ILE A 50 0.13 10.83 12.42
N PRO A 51 0.28 11.00 13.74
CA PRO A 51 1.51 11.52 14.33
C PRO A 51 2.72 10.65 14.00
N VAL A 52 3.89 11.28 13.86
CA VAL A 52 5.15 10.55 13.66
C VAL A 52 5.41 9.60 14.84
N GLY A 53 5.75 8.35 14.53
CA GLY A 53 5.97 7.28 15.50
C GLY A 53 4.68 6.56 15.94
N GLU A 54 3.51 7.01 15.48
CA GLU A 54 2.24 6.34 15.75
C GLU A 54 1.79 5.41 14.61
N LYS A 55 1.02 4.40 15.02
CA LYS A 55 0.31 3.47 14.16
C LYS A 55 -1.19 3.66 14.32
N ARG A 56 -1.90 3.70 13.19
CA ARG A 56 -3.36 3.81 13.17
C ARG A 56 -3.96 2.79 12.20
N PRO A 57 -4.97 2.02 12.62
CA PRO A 57 -5.70 1.17 11.69
C PRO A 57 -6.44 2.04 10.67
N ALA A 58 -6.53 1.55 9.44
CA ALA A 58 -7.39 2.14 8.43
C ALA A 58 -8.85 2.13 8.89
N PRO A 59 -9.67 3.11 8.47
CA PRO A 59 -11.10 3.10 8.78
C PRO A 59 -11.82 1.90 8.15
N LEU A 60 -12.99 1.59 8.72
CA LEU A 60 -13.85 0.47 8.28
C LEU A 60 -14.07 0.46 6.76
N GLY A 61 -14.10 -0.74 6.19
CA GLY A 61 -14.09 -0.94 4.74
C GLY A 61 -12.70 -1.13 4.14
N SER A 62 -11.64 -0.99 4.94
CA SER A 62 -10.24 -1.25 4.57
C SER A 62 -9.56 -2.10 5.64
N CYS A 63 -8.62 -2.96 5.25
CA CYS A 63 -7.91 -3.84 6.17
C CYS A 63 -6.39 -3.66 6.04
N TYR A 64 -5.89 -2.61 6.65
CA TYR A 64 -4.46 -2.32 6.77
C TYR A 64 -4.21 -1.38 7.94
N GLU A 65 -2.95 -1.29 8.38
CA GLU A 65 -2.46 -0.30 9.32
C GLU A 65 -1.57 0.71 8.58
N LEU A 66 -1.58 1.95 9.07
CA LEU A 66 -0.72 3.02 8.61
C LEU A 66 0.20 3.44 9.74
N GLU A 67 1.49 3.58 9.44
CA GLU A 67 2.52 4.06 10.35
C GLU A 67 3.18 5.30 9.75
N CYS A 68 3.23 6.39 10.51
CA CYS A 68 3.95 7.60 10.09
C CYS A 68 5.38 7.59 10.62
N ASN A 69 6.35 7.58 9.71
CA ASN A 69 7.78 7.59 10.04
C ASN A 69 8.45 8.87 9.56
N LYS A 70 9.45 9.34 10.30
CA LYS A 70 10.31 10.43 9.84
C LYS A 70 11.31 9.88 8.81
N ALA A 71 11.32 10.46 7.61
CA ALA A 71 12.28 10.13 6.57
C ALA A 71 13.51 11.05 6.63
N GLU A 72 14.58 10.67 5.93
CA GLU A 72 15.75 11.51 5.79
C GLU A 72 15.41 12.83 5.07
N GLY A 73 16.10 13.91 5.44
CA GLY A 73 15.87 15.24 4.84
C GLY A 73 14.65 16.00 5.38
N GLY A 74 14.05 15.56 6.49
CA GLY A 74 12.92 16.25 7.13
C GLY A 74 11.55 15.95 6.52
N ASN A 75 11.48 14.97 5.61
CA ASN A 75 10.22 14.48 5.06
C ASN A 75 9.55 13.47 5.97
N PHE A 76 8.31 13.11 5.64
CA PHE A 76 7.58 12.03 6.29
C PHE A 76 7.31 10.89 5.31
N ASN A 77 7.26 9.68 5.86
CA ASN A 77 6.99 8.46 5.14
C ASN A 77 5.78 7.77 5.77
N LEU A 78 4.77 7.49 4.96
CA LEU A 78 3.62 6.72 5.38
C LEU A 78 3.78 5.25 4.98
N VAL A 79 4.02 4.38 5.95
CA VAL A 79 4.16 2.95 5.74
C VAL A 79 2.79 2.28 5.88
N LYS A 80 2.40 1.51 4.86
CA LYS A 80 1.17 0.74 4.85
C LYS A 80 1.46 -0.74 5.10
N THR A 81 0.85 -1.30 6.13
CA THR A 81 0.93 -2.73 6.46
C THR A 81 -0.40 -3.41 6.20
N THR A 82 -0.47 -4.27 5.19
CA THR A 82 -1.66 -5.06 4.86
C THR A 82 -1.64 -6.40 5.58
N CYS A 83 -2.76 -7.13 5.55
CA CYS A 83 -2.72 -8.55 5.89
C CYS A 83 -1.72 -9.28 4.98
N GLY A 84 -1.00 -10.25 5.54
CA GLY A 84 -0.33 -11.24 4.71
C GLY A 84 -1.38 -12.05 3.95
N LYS A 85 -1.09 -12.44 2.70
CA LYS A 85 -1.94 -13.40 1.98
C LYS A 85 -1.86 -14.75 2.70
N ALA A 86 -2.73 -14.97 3.69
CA ALA A 86 -2.85 -16.26 4.32
C ALA A 86 -3.64 -17.19 3.40
N VAL A 87 -3.03 -18.32 3.03
CA VAL A 87 -3.70 -19.40 2.31
C VAL A 87 -3.84 -20.57 3.26
N ILE A 88 -5.07 -20.88 3.67
CA ILE A 88 -5.36 -22.02 4.54
C ILE A 88 -6.11 -23.06 3.70
N ASN A 89 -5.59 -24.29 3.63
CA ASN A 89 -6.16 -25.38 2.82
C ASN A 89 -6.43 -25.01 1.35
N GLY A 90 -5.53 -24.23 0.73
CA GLY A 90 -5.66 -23.81 -0.67
C GLY A 90 -6.70 -22.71 -0.93
N LYS A 91 -7.34 -22.17 0.12
CA LYS A 91 -8.24 -21.02 0.03
C LYS A 91 -7.56 -19.76 0.57
N VAL A 92 -7.72 -18.65 -0.15
CA VAL A 92 -7.33 -17.33 0.33
C VAL A 92 -8.30 -16.94 1.44
N VAL A 93 -7.77 -16.62 2.61
CA VAL A 93 -8.52 -16.08 3.74
C VAL A 93 -9.05 -14.70 3.33
N GLU A 94 -10.36 -14.50 3.35
CA GLU A 94 -10.98 -13.23 2.96
C GLU A 94 -10.98 -12.25 4.14
N GLU A 95 -10.53 -11.03 3.91
CA GLU A 95 -10.48 -10.01 4.96
C GLU A 95 -11.90 -9.62 5.44
N ASN A 96 -12.12 -9.64 6.75
CA ASN A 96 -13.35 -9.12 7.34
C ASN A 96 -13.29 -7.60 7.49
N LYS A 97 -13.73 -6.88 6.46
CA LYS A 97 -13.70 -5.41 6.38
C LYS A 97 -14.71 -4.69 7.30
N SER A 98 -15.50 -5.44 8.08
CA SER A 98 -16.42 -4.90 9.08
C SER A 98 -15.77 -4.64 10.44
N VAL A 99 -14.52 -5.07 10.63
CA VAL A 99 -13.71 -4.79 11.82
C VAL A 99 -12.40 -4.11 11.44
N LEU A 100 -11.67 -3.58 12.43
CA LEU A 100 -10.41 -2.86 12.21
C LEU A 100 -9.20 -3.82 12.16
N TYR A 101 -8.09 -3.33 11.61
CA TYR A 101 -6.81 -4.03 11.69
C TYR A 101 -6.35 -4.16 13.17
N PRO A 102 -5.73 -5.29 13.58
CA PRO A 102 -5.39 -6.48 12.80
C PRO A 102 -6.52 -7.54 12.75
N GLN A 103 -7.65 -7.31 13.43
CA GLN A 103 -8.74 -8.29 13.55
C GLN A 103 -9.35 -8.64 12.19
N CYS A 104 -9.38 -7.68 11.26
CA CYS A 104 -9.87 -7.91 9.90
C CYS A 104 -9.03 -8.92 9.10
N CYS A 105 -7.80 -9.23 9.53
CA CYS A 105 -6.94 -10.23 8.90
C CYS A 105 -7.23 -11.68 9.31
N GLN A 106 -8.15 -11.90 10.26
CA GLN A 106 -8.48 -13.24 10.78
C GLN A 106 -9.78 -13.81 10.17
N GLY A 107 -10.28 -13.20 9.09
CA GLY A 107 -11.61 -13.42 8.50
C GLY A 107 -11.79 -14.70 7.71
#